data_AF-A0A2E5SRW5-F1
#
_entry.id   AF-A0A2E5SRW5-F1
#
_cell.length_a   1.000
_cell.length_b   1.000
_cell.length_c   1.000
_cell.angle_alpha   90.00
_cell.angle_beta   90.00
_cell.angle_gamma   90.00
#
_symmetry.space_group_name_H-M   'P 1'
#
loop_
_entity.id
_entity.type
_entity.pdbx_description
1 polymer ?
#
loop_
_entity_poly.entity_id
_entity_poly.type
_entity_poly.pdbx_seq_one_letter_code
_entity_poly.pdbx_strand_id
1 'polypeptide(L)'
;TPSFDSETEIDSWGDTSRIVSLELDAIKDAAKNLTGDLDQMPPQFSAKKVDGVVAYNAARKGKTVNLKPKAVQVYSFDITGMASATVGEHQILDVSFEIKRSKGTYIRALARDLGLGLKVGGTLTELRRTKSGNFGVENAYNLQDFITTVKSLA
;
A
#
# COMPACT_ATOMS: atom_id res chain seq x y z
N THR A 1 -2.59 -6.35 9.40
CA THR A 1 -2.17 -7.62 8.78
C THR A 1 -0.65 -7.62 8.67
N PRO A 2 0.00 -8.77 8.85
CA PRO A 2 1.47 -8.86 8.78
C PRO A 2 2.08 -8.44 7.43
N SER A 3 1.35 -8.61 6.33
CA SER A 3 1.78 -8.24 4.97
C SER A 3 1.50 -6.79 4.58
N PHE A 4 0.75 -6.04 5.41
CA PHE A 4 0.22 -4.70 5.11
C PHE A 4 -0.67 -4.65 3.86
N ASP A 5 -1.26 -5.79 3.50
CA ASP A 5 -2.34 -5.92 2.53
C ASP A 5 -3.37 -6.98 3.00
N SER A 6 -4.36 -7.28 2.19
CA SER A 6 -5.41 -8.28 2.46
C SER A 6 -4.99 -9.74 2.25
N GLU A 7 -3.72 -10.03 1.92
CA GLU A 7 -3.24 -11.39 1.62
C GLU A 7 -2.92 -12.24 2.88
N THR A 8 -2.93 -11.63 4.06
CA THR A 8 -2.72 -12.32 5.34
C THR A 8 -3.80 -11.97 6.33
N GLU A 9 -4.05 -12.87 7.27
CA GLU A 9 -5.02 -12.68 8.34
C GLU A 9 -4.76 -11.40 9.15
N ILE A 10 -5.84 -10.83 9.68
CA ILE A 10 -5.78 -9.66 10.54
C ILE A 10 -5.16 -10.06 11.88
N ASP A 11 -4.09 -9.38 12.25
CA ASP A 11 -3.30 -9.60 13.46
C ASP A 11 -3.62 -8.61 14.58
N SER A 12 -4.26 -7.48 14.24
CA SER A 12 -4.62 -6.42 15.18
C SER A 12 -5.68 -5.51 14.60
N TRP A 13 -6.46 -4.88 15.49
CA TRP A 13 -7.46 -3.88 15.17
C TRP A 13 -7.10 -2.55 15.84
N GLY A 14 -7.41 -1.44 15.18
CA GLY A 14 -7.30 -0.11 15.77
C GLY A 14 -8.39 0.17 16.80
N ASP A 15 -8.22 1.26 17.55
CA ASP A 15 -9.26 1.75 18.46
C ASP A 15 -10.46 2.27 17.67
N THR A 16 -11.58 1.55 17.77
CA THR A 16 -12.84 1.86 17.10
C THR A 16 -13.32 3.29 17.39
N SER A 17 -13.23 3.75 18.64
CA SER A 17 -13.70 5.09 19.02
C SER A 17 -12.93 6.20 18.30
N ARG A 18 -11.64 5.93 18.07
CA ARG A 18 -10.76 6.83 17.34
C ARG A 18 -11.00 6.76 15.84
N ILE A 19 -11.21 5.57 15.28
CA ILE A 19 -11.50 5.39 13.85
C ILE A 19 -12.77 6.17 13.47
N VAL A 20 -13.85 6.02 14.23
CA VAL A 20 -15.15 6.65 13.89
C VAL A 20 -15.18 8.16 14.12
N SER A 21 -14.17 8.72 14.78
CA SER A 21 -14.01 10.18 14.97
C SER A 21 -13.01 10.82 14.01
N LEU A 22 -12.41 10.04 13.10
CA LEU A 22 -11.53 10.59 12.08
C LEU A 22 -12.33 11.31 11.00
N GLU A 23 -11.99 12.58 10.82
CA GLU A 23 -12.51 13.42 9.75
C GLU A 23 -11.58 13.43 8.54
N LEU A 24 -12.13 13.69 7.36
CA LEU A 24 -11.40 13.69 6.09
C LEU A 24 -10.17 14.61 6.12
N ASP A 25 -10.26 15.78 6.77
CA ASP A 25 -9.15 16.73 6.84
C ASP A 25 -7.98 16.21 7.68
N ALA A 26 -8.24 15.45 8.75
CA ALA A 26 -7.19 14.82 9.54
C ALA A 26 -6.42 13.77 8.71
N ILE A 27 -7.12 13.04 7.84
CA ILE A 27 -6.52 12.04 6.95
C ILE A 27 -5.69 12.73 5.86
N LYS A 28 -6.21 13.82 5.28
CA LYS A 28 -5.47 14.63 4.31
C LYS A 28 -4.20 15.21 4.92
N ASP A 29 -4.28 15.73 6.14
CA ASP A 29 -3.10 16.28 6.83
C ASP A 29 -2.07 15.20 7.18
N ALA A 30 -2.52 14.01 7.58
CA ALA A 30 -1.62 12.87 7.76
C ALA A 30 -0.97 12.43 6.44
N ALA A 31 -1.69 12.46 5.31
CA ALA A 31 -1.15 12.17 3.99
C ALA A 31 -0.12 13.22 3.52
N LYS A 32 -0.31 14.51 3.85
CA LYS A 32 0.68 15.57 3.59
C LYS A 32 2.02 15.28 4.28
N ASN A 33 2.00 14.74 5.49
CA ASN A 33 3.23 14.33 6.20
C ASN A 33 3.96 13.15 5.54
N LEU A 34 3.30 12.45 4.60
CA LEU A 34 3.84 11.37 3.79
C LEU A 34 4.08 11.80 2.34
N THR A 35 4.21 13.11 2.10
CA THR A 35 4.52 13.69 0.79
C THR A 35 5.92 14.34 0.83
N GLY A 36 6.66 14.25 -0.27
CA GLY A 36 8.06 14.70 -0.36
C GLY A 36 9.07 13.57 -0.25
N ASP A 37 10.27 13.90 0.21
CA ASP A 37 11.36 12.95 0.42
C ASP A 37 11.18 12.20 1.74
N LEU A 38 11.22 10.87 1.70
CA LEU A 38 10.95 10.01 2.84
C LEU A 38 11.97 8.88 2.95
N ASP A 39 12.31 8.50 4.17
CA ASP A 39 12.99 7.23 4.46
C ASP A 39 11.99 6.15 4.81
N GLN A 40 11.61 5.35 3.81
CA GLN A 40 10.59 4.34 3.97
C GLN A 40 11.19 3.00 4.43
N MET A 41 10.64 2.43 5.51
CA MET A 41 10.92 1.05 5.91
C MET A 41 10.12 0.07 5.04
N PRO A 42 10.77 -0.80 4.23
CA PRO A 42 10.07 -1.78 3.42
C PRO A 42 9.31 -2.82 4.27
N PRO A 43 8.24 -3.44 3.74
CA PRO A 43 7.57 -4.55 4.41
C PRO A 43 8.45 -5.80 4.47
N GLN A 44 8.27 -6.61 5.52
CA GLN A 44 8.87 -7.95 5.62
C GLN A 44 8.42 -8.86 4.46
N PHE A 45 7.17 -8.71 3.99
CA PHE A 45 6.65 -9.34 2.79
C PHE A 45 7.07 -8.59 1.52
N SER A 46 8.38 -8.49 1.28
CA SER A 46 8.97 -7.88 0.08
C SER A 46 10.03 -8.76 -0.56
N ALA A 47 10.34 -8.48 -1.82
CA ALA A 47 11.42 -9.14 -2.56
C ALA A 47 12.83 -8.62 -2.19
N LYS A 48 12.96 -7.83 -1.11
CA LYS A 48 14.27 -7.35 -0.64
C LYS A 48 15.12 -8.52 -0.16
N LYS A 49 16.40 -8.51 -0.49
CA LYS A 49 17.36 -9.54 -0.11
C LYS A 49 18.33 -8.97 0.91
N VAL A 50 18.50 -9.66 2.03
CA VAL A 50 19.45 -9.33 3.11
C VAL A 50 20.24 -10.60 3.39
N ASP A 51 21.57 -10.53 3.32
CA ASP A 51 22.47 -11.65 3.61
C ASP A 51 22.10 -12.98 2.93
N GLY A 52 21.77 -12.91 1.64
CA GLY A 52 21.40 -14.11 0.88
C GLY A 52 19.92 -14.51 0.97
N VAL A 53 19.16 -13.96 1.93
CA VAL A 53 17.77 -14.35 2.22
C VAL A 53 16.79 -13.30 1.70
N VAL A 54 15.78 -13.75 0.94
CA VAL A 54 14.68 -12.88 0.49
C VAL A 54 13.67 -12.68 1.62
N ALA A 55 13.29 -11.43 1.90
CA ALA A 55 12.50 -11.06 3.07
C ALA A 55 11.17 -11.82 3.16
N TYR A 56 10.42 -11.92 2.05
CA TYR A 56 9.15 -12.67 2.07
C TYR A 56 9.33 -14.17 2.36
N ASN A 57 10.48 -14.78 2.02
CA ASN A 57 10.76 -16.18 2.35
C ASN A 57 10.99 -16.37 3.85
N ALA A 58 11.60 -15.39 4.52
CA ALA A 58 11.73 -15.39 5.97
C ALA A 58 10.36 -15.14 6.63
N ALA A 59 9.62 -14.13 6.16
CA ALA A 59 8.32 -13.73 6.71
C ALA A 59 7.30 -14.86 6.71
N ARG A 60 7.21 -15.63 5.62
CA ARG A 60 6.35 -16.82 5.52
C ARG A 60 6.72 -17.95 6.49
N LYS A 61 7.93 -17.93 7.04
CA LYS A 61 8.40 -18.87 8.07
C LYS A 61 8.29 -18.27 9.49
N GLY A 62 7.59 -17.14 9.65
CA GLY A 62 7.50 -16.42 10.92
C GLY A 62 8.80 -15.74 11.35
N LYS A 63 9.76 -15.56 10.43
CA LYS A 63 11.06 -14.92 10.70
C LYS A 63 11.12 -13.55 10.06
N THR A 64 11.90 -12.64 10.64
CA THR A 64 12.15 -11.31 10.06
C THR A 64 13.57 -11.23 9.52
N VAL A 65 13.78 -10.32 8.56
CA VAL A 65 15.12 -9.91 8.14
C VAL A 65 15.37 -8.47 8.57
N ASN A 66 16.65 -8.12 8.77
CA ASN A 66 17.06 -6.77 9.15
C ASN A 66 16.99 -5.81 7.95
N LEU A 67 15.77 -5.35 7.65
CA LEU A 67 15.53 -4.35 6.61
C LEU A 67 16.04 -2.98 7.07
N LYS A 68 16.61 -2.22 6.13
CA LYS A 68 17.02 -0.83 6.35
C LYS A 68 16.04 0.12 5.66
N PRO A 69 15.81 1.33 6.21
CA PRO A 69 15.08 2.37 5.50
C PRO A 69 15.69 2.65 4.14
N LYS A 70 14.85 3.04 3.20
CA LYS A 70 15.26 3.40 1.85
C LYS A 70 14.65 4.75 1.49
N ALA A 71 15.49 5.67 1.04
CA ALA A 71 15.06 6.92 0.45
C ALA A 71 14.11 6.68 -0.75
N VAL A 72 12.95 7.32 -0.68
CA VAL A 72 11.91 7.35 -1.71
C VAL A 72 11.35 8.76 -1.78
N GLN A 73 10.58 9.04 -2.84
CA GLN A 73 9.95 10.33 -3.03
C GLN A 73 8.48 10.12 -3.38
N VAL A 74 7.60 10.82 -2.68
CA VAL A 74 6.16 10.89 -2.95
C VAL A 74 5.89 12.28 -3.52
N TYR A 75 5.54 12.33 -4.80
CA TYR A 75 5.29 13.58 -5.53
C TYR A 75 3.92 14.17 -5.20
N SER A 76 2.91 13.31 -5.05
CA SER A 76 1.57 13.70 -4.58
C SER A 76 0.92 12.52 -3.87
N PHE A 77 0.12 12.80 -2.84
CA PHE A 77 -0.67 11.83 -2.09
C PHE A 77 -2.05 12.44 -1.85
N ASP A 78 -2.97 12.16 -2.76
CA ASP A 78 -4.25 12.83 -2.85
C ASP A 78 -5.37 11.91 -2.34
N ILE A 79 -5.97 12.23 -1.19
CA ILE A 79 -7.12 11.48 -0.66
C ILE A 79 -8.35 11.78 -1.52
N THR A 80 -8.91 10.75 -2.15
CA THR A 80 -10.01 10.85 -3.14
C THR A 80 -11.35 10.38 -2.59
N GLY A 81 -11.37 9.64 -1.48
CA GLY A 81 -12.59 9.15 -0.87
C GLY A 81 -12.39 8.66 0.55
N MET A 82 -13.49 8.66 1.31
CA MET A 82 -13.55 8.17 2.67
C MET A 82 -14.95 7.62 2.92
N ALA A 83 -15.07 6.40 3.44
CA ALA A 83 -16.34 5.77 3.75
C ALA A 83 -16.22 4.89 5.00
N SER A 84 -17.20 4.99 5.89
CA SER A 84 -17.31 4.03 7.00
C SER A 84 -17.72 2.66 6.46
N ALA A 85 -17.10 1.61 6.98
CA ALA A 85 -17.39 0.23 6.60
C ALA A 85 -17.28 -0.70 7.81
N THR A 86 -17.64 -1.96 7.62
CA THR A 86 -17.58 -2.99 8.68
C THR A 86 -16.94 -4.26 8.12
N VAL A 87 -15.98 -4.81 8.86
CA VAL A 87 -15.34 -6.09 8.55
C VAL A 87 -15.51 -7.00 9.76
N GLY A 88 -16.32 -8.05 9.60
CA GLY A 88 -16.78 -8.87 10.74
C GLY A 88 -17.60 -8.01 11.71
N GLU A 89 -17.13 -7.88 12.95
CA GLU A 89 -17.76 -7.08 14.00
C GLU A 89 -17.06 -5.71 14.21
N HIS A 90 -16.04 -5.40 13.40
CA HIS A 90 -15.21 -4.20 13.59
C HIS A 90 -15.58 -3.09 12.60
N GLN A 91 -15.80 -1.89 13.12
CA GLN A 91 -15.95 -0.68 12.30
C GLN A 91 -14.57 -0.24 11.79
N ILE A 92 -14.51 0.09 10.51
CA ILE A 92 -13.32 0.60 9.83
C ILE A 92 -13.66 1.86 9.04
N LEU A 93 -12.61 2.55 8.61
CA LEU A 93 -12.70 3.63 7.65
C LEU A 93 -11.96 3.21 6.38
N ASP A 94 -12.70 3.07 5.28
CA ASP A 94 -12.14 2.81 3.96
C ASP A 94 -11.73 4.14 3.32
N VAL A 95 -10.47 4.24 2.92
CA VAL A 95 -9.85 5.47 2.44
C VAL A 95 -9.25 5.23 1.06
N SER A 96 -9.80 5.93 0.07
CA SER A 96 -9.33 5.91 -1.30
C SER A 96 -8.36 7.06 -1.56
N PHE A 97 -7.32 6.81 -2.34
CA PHE A 97 -6.35 7.83 -2.70
C PHE A 97 -5.70 7.58 -4.07
N GLU A 98 -5.21 8.65 -4.68
CA GLU A 98 -4.29 8.61 -5.81
C GLU A 98 -2.88 9.02 -5.34
N ILE A 99 -1.85 8.36 -5.87
CA ILE A 99 -0.47 8.63 -5.45
C ILE A 99 0.51 8.62 -6.63
N LYS A 100 1.33 9.66 -6.71
CA LYS A 100 2.48 9.75 -7.62
C LYS A 100 3.75 9.61 -6.81
N ARG A 101 4.63 8.70 -7.21
CA ARG A 101 5.82 8.33 -6.43
C ARG A 101 7.01 7.95 -7.31
N SER A 102 8.20 7.96 -6.72
CA SER A 102 9.42 7.45 -7.35
C SER A 102 9.49 5.92 -7.33
N LYS A 103 10.57 5.34 -7.90
CA LYS A 103 10.69 3.88 -8.03
C LYS A 103 10.98 3.19 -6.69
N GLY A 104 10.30 2.06 -6.47
CA GLY A 104 10.52 1.21 -5.31
C GLY A 104 10.04 1.80 -3.98
N THR A 105 9.04 2.68 -4.04
CA THR A 105 8.13 3.00 -2.94
C THR A 105 7.12 1.87 -2.78
N TYR A 106 6.85 1.47 -1.55
CA TYR A 106 5.89 0.44 -1.17
C TYR A 106 4.58 1.12 -0.75
N ILE A 107 3.52 1.00 -1.56
CA ILE A 107 2.20 1.58 -1.25
C ILE A 107 1.61 0.95 0.02
N ARG A 108 1.82 -0.36 0.21
CA ARG A 108 1.46 -1.08 1.44
C ARG A 108 2.09 -0.48 2.70
N ALA A 109 3.36 -0.07 2.61
CA ALA A 109 4.03 0.60 3.72
C ALA A 109 3.44 2.00 3.97
N LEU A 110 3.05 2.75 2.92
CA LEU A 110 2.38 4.04 3.10
C LEU A 110 1.00 3.90 3.74
N ALA A 111 0.23 2.85 3.41
CA ALA A 111 -1.05 2.57 4.07
C ALA A 111 -0.85 2.31 5.59
N ARG A 112 0.17 1.51 5.94
CA ARG A 112 0.60 1.34 7.34
C ARG A 112 1.00 2.67 7.98
N ASP A 113 1.88 3.42 7.33
CA ASP A 113 2.46 4.65 7.90
C ASP A 113 1.40 5.75 8.07
N LEU A 114 0.42 5.84 7.17
CA LEU A 114 -0.75 6.70 7.30
C LEU A 114 -1.55 6.32 8.55
N GLY A 115 -1.85 5.03 8.71
CA GLY A 115 -2.53 4.51 9.88
C GLY A 115 -1.76 4.69 11.20
N LEU A 116 -0.43 4.61 11.16
CA LEU A 116 0.44 4.90 12.31
C LEU A 116 0.44 6.38 12.68
N GLY A 117 0.55 7.29 11.70
CA GLY A 117 0.43 8.73 11.92
C GLY A 117 -0.92 9.12 12.49
N LEU A 118 -1.98 8.45 12.03
CA LEU A 118 -3.33 8.56 12.56
C LEU A 118 -3.55 7.71 13.81
N LYS A 119 -2.57 6.95 14.32
CA LYS A 119 -2.62 5.98 15.45
C LYS A 119 -3.88 5.10 15.52
N VAL A 120 -4.32 4.61 14.37
CA VAL A 120 -5.44 3.63 14.24
C VAL A 120 -5.01 2.35 13.51
N GLY A 121 -3.77 2.28 13.04
CA GLY A 121 -3.32 1.21 12.14
C GLY A 121 -3.88 1.41 10.72
N GLY A 122 -3.32 0.67 9.77
CA GLY A 122 -3.71 0.80 8.36
C GLY A 122 -3.18 -0.37 7.55
N THR A 123 -3.97 -0.82 6.58
CA THR A 123 -3.60 -1.88 5.65
C THR A 123 -4.16 -1.57 4.27
N LEU A 124 -3.53 -2.08 3.22
CA LEU A 124 -3.97 -1.87 1.85
C LEU A 124 -5.00 -2.94 1.44
N THR A 125 -6.20 -2.53 1.09
CA THR A 125 -7.28 -3.46 0.68
C THR A 125 -7.31 -3.67 -0.83
N GLU A 126 -7.04 -2.62 -1.62
CA GLU A 126 -6.99 -2.65 -3.07
C GLU A 126 -5.79 -1.84 -3.60
N LEU A 127 -5.21 -2.27 -4.72
CA LEU A 127 -4.16 -1.51 -5.40
C LEU A 127 -4.25 -1.67 -6.91
N ARG A 128 -4.41 -0.54 -7.61
CA ARG A 128 -4.34 -0.48 -9.07
C ARG A 128 -3.25 0.47 -9.53
N ARG A 129 -2.28 -0.04 -10.29
CA ARG A 129 -1.27 0.79 -10.94
C ARG A 129 -1.82 1.33 -12.26
N THR A 130 -2.09 2.62 -12.31
CA THR A 130 -2.67 3.30 -13.48
C THR A 130 -1.65 3.81 -14.49
N LYS A 131 -0.39 4.02 -14.08
CA LYS A 131 0.67 4.53 -14.95
C LYS A 131 2.06 4.04 -14.55
N SER A 132 2.94 3.85 -15.53
CA SER A 132 4.36 3.54 -15.36
C SER A 132 5.20 4.33 -16.37
N GLY A 133 5.87 5.39 -15.90
CA GLY A 133 6.57 6.31 -16.80
C GLY A 133 5.58 6.93 -17.80
N ASN A 134 5.87 6.80 -19.10
CA ASN A 134 5.00 7.29 -20.17
C ASN A 134 3.86 6.34 -20.55
N PHE A 135 3.78 5.15 -19.94
CA PHE A 135 2.78 4.14 -20.28
C PHE A 135 1.62 4.18 -19.29
N GLY A 136 0.44 4.59 -19.77
CA GLY A 136 -0.81 4.54 -19.00
C GLY A 136 -1.57 3.23 -19.20
N VAL A 137 -2.35 2.83 -18.20
CA VAL A 137 -3.13 1.58 -18.19
C VAL A 137 -4.25 1.58 -19.21
N GLU A 138 -4.74 2.76 -19.61
CA GLU A 138 -5.72 2.94 -20.68
C GLU A 138 -5.20 2.48 -22.06
N ASN A 139 -3.88 2.43 -22.23
CA ASN A 139 -3.22 1.93 -23.43
C ASN A 139 -2.73 0.48 -23.27
N ALA A 140 -3.02 -0.17 -22.14
CA ALA A 140 -2.60 -1.54 -21.89
C ALA A 140 -3.62 -2.51 -22.49
N TYR A 141 -3.11 -3.57 -23.13
CA TYR A 141 -3.94 -4.71 -23.49
C TYR A 141 -4.39 -5.44 -22.23
N ASN A 142 -5.66 -5.86 -22.21
CA ASN A 142 -6.01 -6.98 -21.34
C ASN A 142 -5.30 -8.25 -21.86
N LEU A 143 -5.06 -9.23 -20.98
CA LEU A 143 -4.26 -10.41 -21.33
C LEU A 143 -4.84 -11.21 -22.51
N GLN A 144 -6.17 -11.31 -22.60
CA GLN A 144 -6.83 -12.09 -23.64
C GLN A 144 -6.72 -11.41 -25.01
N ASP A 145 -6.93 -10.09 -25.05
CA ASP A 145 -6.78 -9.29 -26.27
C ASP A 145 -5.33 -9.34 -26.77
N PHE A 146 -4.36 -9.29 -25.84
CA PHE A 146 -2.94 -9.45 -26.16
C PHE A 146 -2.65 -10.80 -26.80
N ILE A 147 -3.09 -11.89 -26.16
CA ILE A 147 -2.89 -13.26 -26.67
C ILE A 147 -3.54 -13.42 -28.06
N THR A 148 -4.74 -12.90 -28.23
CA THR A 148 -5.48 -12.95 -29.50
C THR A 148 -4.73 -12.20 -30.60
N THR A 149 -4.27 -10.98 -30.29
CA THR A 149 -3.51 -10.14 -31.23
C THR A 149 -2.22 -10.83 -31.66
N VAL A 150 -1.42 -11.34 -30.72
CA VAL A 150 -0.16 -12.04 -31.02
C VAL A 150 -0.39 -13.29 -31.88
N LYS A 151 -1.42 -14.10 -31.57
CA LYS A 151 -1.74 -15.30 -32.37
C LYS A 151 -2.17 -14.97 -33.81
N SER A 152 -2.81 -13.82 -34.03
CA SER A 152 -3.23 -13.40 -35.38
C SER A 152 -2.07 -12.95 -36.28
N LEU A 153 -0.89 -12.69 -35.70
CA LEU A 153 0.32 -12.29 -36.40
C LEU A 153 1.24 -13.47 -36.77
N ALA A 154 0.90 -14.69 -36.33
CA ALA A 154 1.63 -15.92 -36.60
C ALA A 154 0.96 -16.71 -37.73
#